data_AF-A0A2N5SWI8-F1
#
_entry.id   AF-A0A2N5SWI8-F1
#
_cell.length_a   1.000
_cell.length_b   1.000
_cell.length_c   1.000
_cell.angle_alpha   90.00
_cell.angle_beta   90.00
_cell.angle_gamma   90.00
#
_symmetry.space_group_name_H-M   'P 1'
#
loop_
_entity.id
_entity.type
_entity.pdbx_description
1 polymer ?
#
loop_
_entity_poly.entity_id
_entity_poly.type
_entity_poly.pdbx_seq_one_letter_code
_entity_poly.pdbx_strand_id
1 'polypeptide(L)'
;MPELCDEAGSQLSPNGPGGENEKPSQLEATVKDANVSQIKKKKKKKGKGIDTLQSTMAPLTLKEQHEQKSPNHIHLDSHLKTEEAQKLFPEGQLHDHTQNERRVEVTEMMFASVRKSENSWKLAIAEDYRIRIKSAFEPREDEIYPNISKSRCGHAVNDHNSEASRFVRKSVQALNNAPRRAAKTRLLHSLAYDKLSETLYTQLKLDNPQNHLPILSLAYETYILLQMIWNLHRETFFEIHDKLFSELGKMSKYELQRRMSALMHQITQKTIVENWNLISNALTQTSRKPMKARIKIIQDRFQLAQEFPTTHDAPYIYTVGTKDSAEESTGGEFMAIRRVLSNFFRMWMGSLEFQRRFRDPLEIGPKPTIQLSAELSERLREAEVLNGADTWNVYHWINCLGLGQVKQLNDLRRPDIVSSVDVISRLMELPTYKQLIPWHESADRACIIQMFTEETYLDHLHYICRTFKEIRKGHSEGDDWKRKATVSQILRFQAEDKLKMLDVGLDVKLMESIKITMDYNPELRQDWQLFFDTFPSKFKPAQRSFITSWFTENKPV
;
A
#
# COMPACT_ATOMS: atom_id res chain seq x y z
N MET A 1 -3.92 -14.55 -30.71
CA MET A 1 -5.26 -15.01 -30.28
C MET A 1 -5.76 -16.11 -31.21
N PRO A 2 -4.90 -17.09 -31.49
CA PRO A 2 -5.28 -18.48 -31.30
C PRO A 2 -4.20 -19.13 -30.42
N GLU A 3 -4.56 -19.42 -29.16
CA GLU A 3 -3.85 -20.29 -28.20
C GLU A 3 -4.38 -20.07 -26.76
N LEU A 4 -5.14 -19.00 -26.50
CA LEU A 4 -5.66 -18.72 -25.14
C LEU A 4 -7.04 -19.34 -24.82
N CYS A 5 -7.62 -20.16 -25.70
CA CYS A 5 -8.93 -20.80 -25.48
C CYS A 5 -9.05 -22.25 -26.00
N ASP A 6 -7.96 -22.98 -26.27
CA ASP A 6 -8.06 -24.32 -26.91
C ASP A 6 -7.84 -25.53 -25.97
N GLU A 7 -7.64 -25.34 -24.67
CA GLU A 7 -7.53 -26.46 -23.71
C GLU A 7 -8.69 -26.48 -22.70
N ALA A 8 -9.90 -26.74 -23.19
CA ALA A 8 -11.03 -27.17 -22.36
C ALA A 8 -12.10 -27.85 -23.24
N GLY A 9 -11.74 -28.96 -23.87
CA GLY A 9 -12.60 -29.60 -24.87
C GLY A 9 -12.40 -31.10 -25.01
N SER A 10 -12.35 -31.85 -23.91
CA SER A 10 -12.68 -33.28 -23.91
C SER A 10 -12.75 -33.79 -22.49
N GLN A 11 -13.94 -33.93 -21.94
CA GLN A 11 -14.45 -35.17 -21.33
C GLN A 11 -15.97 -35.03 -21.15
N LEU A 12 -16.68 -36.14 -21.35
CA LEU A 12 -18.11 -36.41 -21.09
C LEU A 12 -19.06 -36.20 -22.28
N SER A 13 -19.27 -37.28 -23.04
CA SER A 13 -20.56 -37.59 -23.67
C SER A 13 -21.13 -38.88 -23.04
N PRO A 14 -22.45 -38.97 -22.80
CA PRO A 14 -23.08 -40.10 -22.12
C PRO A 14 -23.48 -41.26 -23.07
N ASN A 15 -23.55 -42.47 -22.49
CA ASN A 15 -24.11 -43.75 -22.98
C ASN A 15 -25.21 -43.62 -24.06
N GLY A 16 -25.18 -44.27 -25.24
CA GLY A 16 -25.24 -45.71 -25.58
C GLY A 16 -26.33 -45.89 -26.69
N PRO A 17 -26.64 -47.06 -27.30
CA PRO A 17 -26.04 -48.41 -27.21
C PRO A 17 -25.78 -49.12 -28.58
N GLY A 18 -25.08 -50.26 -28.54
CA GLY A 18 -25.36 -51.43 -29.40
C GLY A 18 -24.39 -51.75 -30.56
N GLY A 19 -23.91 -53.00 -30.60
CA GLY A 19 -23.41 -53.65 -31.83
C GLY A 19 -22.09 -54.40 -31.68
N GLU A 20 -22.13 -55.72 -31.88
CA GLU A 20 -21.08 -56.72 -31.63
C GLU A 20 -20.06 -56.90 -32.79
N ASN A 21 -19.00 -57.66 -32.47
CA ASN A 21 -18.05 -58.38 -33.36
C ASN A 21 -16.98 -57.51 -34.05
N GLU A 22 -15.68 -57.84 -34.15
CA GLU A 22 -14.98 -59.14 -34.19
C GLU A 22 -13.45 -58.92 -33.94
N LYS A 23 -12.71 -60.03 -33.80
CA LYS A 23 -11.30 -60.17 -33.33
C LYS A 23 -10.20 -59.89 -34.41
N PRO A 24 -8.88 -59.98 -34.09
CA PRO A 24 -7.80 -59.13 -34.63
C PRO A 24 -6.84 -59.80 -35.64
N SER A 25 -5.97 -58.99 -36.26
CA SER A 25 -4.78 -59.39 -37.06
C SER A 25 -3.65 -58.38 -36.75
N GLN A 26 -2.48 -58.78 -36.21
CA GLN A 26 -1.24 -59.24 -36.90
C GLN A 26 -0.85 -58.32 -38.09
N LEU A 27 0.39 -57.94 -38.42
CA LEU A 27 1.78 -57.95 -37.90
C LEU A 27 2.59 -57.25 -39.04
N GLU A 28 3.89 -56.98 -38.85
CA GLU A 28 4.91 -56.58 -39.87
C GLU A 28 5.01 -55.08 -40.22
N ALA A 29 6.04 -54.34 -39.76
CA ALA A 29 7.48 -54.40 -40.05
C ALA A 29 7.87 -53.67 -41.35
N THR A 30 8.62 -52.57 -41.22
CA THR A 30 9.76 -52.30 -42.11
C THR A 30 10.79 -51.43 -41.42
N VAL A 31 11.99 -51.99 -41.32
CA VAL A 31 13.24 -51.39 -40.86
C VAL A 31 13.88 -50.64 -42.03
N LYS A 32 14.52 -49.49 -41.74
CA LYS A 32 15.77 -49.10 -42.41
C LYS A 32 16.75 -48.49 -41.39
N ASP A 33 17.86 -49.19 -41.22
CA ASP A 33 19.16 -48.75 -40.69
C ASP A 33 19.67 -47.49 -41.44
N ALA A 34 20.66 -46.69 -41.04
CA ALA A 34 21.83 -46.83 -40.19
C ALA A 34 22.23 -45.40 -39.72
N ASN A 35 22.96 -45.11 -38.65
CA ASN A 35 24.35 -45.48 -38.44
C ASN A 35 24.79 -45.15 -37.00
N VAL A 36 25.63 -46.01 -36.45
CA VAL A 36 26.23 -45.97 -35.12
C VAL A 36 27.62 -45.34 -35.17
N SER A 37 28.00 -44.56 -34.15
CA SER A 37 29.36 -44.48 -33.58
C SER A 37 29.35 -43.44 -32.44
N GLN A 38 29.98 -43.59 -31.27
CA GLN A 38 30.85 -44.59 -30.67
C GLN A 38 30.74 -44.46 -29.14
N ILE A 39 30.77 -45.60 -28.45
CA ILE A 39 30.96 -45.72 -27.00
C ILE A 39 32.47 -45.79 -26.71
N LYS A 40 32.96 -45.14 -25.64
CA LYS A 40 34.14 -45.61 -24.90
C LYS A 40 33.79 -46.03 -23.48
N LYS A 41 34.31 -47.19 -23.12
CA LYS A 41 33.99 -48.08 -21.99
C LYS A 41 35.07 -48.03 -20.89
N LYS A 42 34.60 -48.17 -19.63
CA LYS A 42 35.15 -49.00 -18.51
C LYS A 42 36.52 -48.60 -17.90
N LYS A 43 36.72 -48.65 -16.57
CA LYS A 43 36.69 -49.87 -15.72
C LYS A 43 36.48 -49.61 -14.21
N LYS A 44 35.90 -50.63 -13.58
CA LYS A 44 35.58 -50.93 -12.16
C LYS A 44 36.78 -51.49 -11.37
N LYS A 45 36.81 -51.26 -10.04
CA LYS A 45 36.96 -52.26 -8.94
C LYS A 45 36.79 -51.54 -7.57
N LYS A 46 35.69 -51.76 -6.82
CA LYS A 46 35.40 -52.77 -5.75
C LYS A 46 36.09 -52.49 -4.40
N GLY A 47 35.29 -52.23 -3.35
CA GLY A 47 35.68 -52.42 -1.94
C GLY A 47 34.86 -51.62 -0.90
N LYS A 48 33.99 -52.33 -0.16
CA LYS A 48 33.20 -52.01 1.06
C LYS A 48 33.66 -50.86 2.00
N GLY A 49 32.68 -50.20 2.63
CA GLY A 49 32.82 -49.53 3.93
C GLY A 49 31.64 -48.61 4.27
N ILE A 50 30.91 -48.91 5.34
CA ILE A 50 29.92 -48.08 6.02
C ILE A 50 30.69 -46.99 6.79
N ASP A 51 30.22 -45.73 6.78
CA ASP A 51 30.12 -44.80 7.92
C ASP A 51 30.17 -43.33 7.50
N THR A 52 29.13 -42.62 7.91
CA THR A 52 29.12 -41.32 8.59
C THR A 52 30.34 -40.41 8.35
N LEU A 53 30.14 -39.32 7.59
CA LEU A 53 31.09 -38.20 7.50
C LEU A 53 30.47 -36.93 8.08
N GLN A 54 30.77 -36.70 9.36
CA GLN A 54 31.02 -35.35 9.88
C GLN A 54 32.51 -35.04 9.72
N SER A 55 32.79 -33.76 9.42
CA SER A 55 34.06 -33.05 9.56
C SER A 55 35.16 -33.44 8.56
N THR A 56 35.97 -32.52 8.00
CA THR A 56 36.73 -31.50 8.72
C THR A 56 37.41 -30.54 7.73
N MET A 57 37.60 -29.27 8.16
CA MET A 57 38.75 -28.38 7.91
C MET A 57 38.88 -27.71 6.52
N ALA A 58 39.29 -26.45 6.35
CA ALA A 58 39.54 -25.28 7.23
C ALA A 58 39.79 -24.06 6.28
N PRO A 59 40.23 -22.87 6.74
CA PRO A 59 39.63 -21.60 6.35
C PRO A 59 40.44 -20.85 5.26
N LEU A 60 39.75 -20.29 4.28
CA LEU A 60 40.34 -19.24 3.44
C LEU A 60 39.83 -17.88 3.93
N THR A 61 40.69 -17.23 4.71
CA THR A 61 40.64 -15.80 4.98
C THR A 61 40.68 -15.04 3.66
N LEU A 62 39.55 -14.45 3.29
CA LEU A 62 39.47 -13.31 2.39
C LEU A 62 38.68 -12.24 3.13
N LYS A 63 39.37 -11.15 3.44
CA LYS A 63 38.78 -9.90 3.93
C LYS A 63 37.83 -9.39 2.86
N GLU A 64 36.54 -9.58 3.02
CA GLU A 64 35.53 -8.81 2.30
C GLU A 64 34.60 -8.16 3.33
N GLN A 65 34.64 -6.84 3.32
CA GLN A 65 33.79 -5.96 4.11
C GLN A 65 32.34 -6.24 3.71
N HIS A 66 31.53 -6.70 4.66
CA HIS A 66 30.09 -6.78 4.49
C HIS A 66 29.48 -5.37 4.54
N GLU A 67 29.47 -4.68 3.41
CA GLU A 67 28.42 -3.69 3.11
C GLU A 67 27.17 -4.46 2.67
N GLN A 68 26.23 -4.69 3.58
CA GLN A 68 24.85 -5.01 3.21
C GLN A 68 24.19 -3.75 2.67
N LYS A 69 24.33 -3.49 1.37
CA LYS A 69 23.48 -2.55 0.65
C LYS A 69 22.08 -3.15 0.53
N SER A 70 21.18 -2.68 1.39
CA SER A 70 19.74 -2.76 1.19
C SER A 70 19.37 -1.96 -0.08
N PRO A 71 18.70 -2.55 -1.09
CA PRO A 71 18.21 -1.77 -2.21
C PRO A 71 16.92 -1.05 -1.78
N ASN A 72 16.96 0.28 -1.91
CA ASN A 72 15.86 1.22 -1.65
C ASN A 72 15.61 1.59 -0.18
N HIS A 73 16.66 1.97 0.55
CA HIS A 73 16.54 3.18 1.36
C HIS A 73 16.88 4.35 0.44
N ILE A 74 15.88 5.16 0.07
CA ILE A 74 16.17 6.55 -0.30
C ILE A 74 16.77 7.15 0.96
N HIS A 75 18.10 7.20 0.99
CA HIS A 75 18.84 8.05 1.90
C HIS A 75 18.31 9.45 1.59
N LEU A 76 17.35 9.92 2.39
CA LEU A 76 16.93 11.30 2.34
C LEU A 76 18.17 12.05 2.81
N ASP A 77 18.92 12.63 1.86
CA ASP A 77 20.04 13.50 2.15
C ASP A 77 19.52 14.66 3.00
N SER A 78 19.56 14.45 4.31
CA SER A 78 19.23 15.43 5.35
C SER A 78 20.40 16.37 5.61
N HIS A 79 21.19 16.64 4.57
CA HIS A 79 22.35 17.52 4.61
C HIS A 79 22.30 18.56 3.50
N LEU A 80 21.18 19.27 3.39
CA LEU A 80 21.28 20.72 3.13
C LEU A 80 21.77 21.35 4.44
N LYS A 81 23.06 21.15 4.72
CA LYS A 81 23.76 21.93 5.73
C LYS A 81 23.63 23.39 5.27
N THR A 82 23.42 24.26 6.24
CA THR A 82 23.50 25.72 6.12
C THR A 82 24.79 26.19 5.41
N GLU A 83 25.80 25.32 5.29
CA GLU A 83 27.02 25.49 4.51
C GLU A 83 26.84 25.47 2.98
N GLU A 84 25.80 24.83 2.40
CA GLU A 84 25.61 24.86 0.93
C GLU A 84 25.01 26.18 0.44
N ALA A 85 24.19 26.83 1.27
CA ALA A 85 23.76 28.21 1.01
C ALA A 85 24.92 29.22 1.15
N GLN A 86 25.95 28.90 1.95
CA GLN A 86 27.16 29.71 2.10
C GLN A 86 28.28 29.33 1.11
N LYS A 87 28.30 28.10 0.58
CA LYS A 87 29.26 27.65 -0.45
C LYS A 87 28.88 28.01 -1.88
N LEU A 88 27.62 28.38 -2.15
CA LEU A 88 27.19 28.91 -3.45
C LEU A 88 27.66 30.34 -3.72
N PHE A 89 28.24 31.02 -2.72
CA PHE A 89 28.85 32.34 -2.86
C PHE A 89 30.25 32.32 -2.25
N PRO A 90 31.31 31.96 -3.01
CA PRO A 90 32.66 32.16 -2.51
C PRO A 90 32.85 33.66 -2.24
N GLU A 91 33.19 34.00 -0.99
CA GLU A 91 33.68 35.33 -0.63
C GLU A 91 34.85 35.66 -1.55
N GLY A 92 34.58 36.46 -2.59
CA GLY A 92 35.61 36.91 -3.51
C GLY A 92 35.21 37.05 -4.98
N GLN A 93 34.10 36.45 -5.45
CA GLN A 93 33.68 36.62 -6.85
C GLN A 93 32.17 36.63 -7.01
N LEU A 94 31.54 37.80 -6.85
CA LEU A 94 30.33 38.17 -7.59
C LEU A 94 30.25 39.70 -7.62
N HIS A 95 30.27 40.23 -8.84
CA HIS A 95 29.88 41.60 -9.15
C HIS A 95 28.55 41.94 -8.46
N ASP A 96 28.49 43.12 -7.85
CA ASP A 96 27.32 43.97 -7.56
C ASP A 96 25.93 43.33 -7.72
N HIS A 97 25.59 42.33 -6.92
CA HIS A 97 24.19 42.00 -6.68
C HIS A 97 23.66 42.89 -5.57
N THR A 98 22.75 43.78 -5.92
CA THR A 98 22.02 44.57 -4.93
C THR A 98 21.29 43.62 -3.97
N GLN A 99 21.11 44.03 -2.71
CA GLN A 99 20.40 43.23 -1.71
C GLN A 99 19.01 42.79 -2.21
N ASN A 100 18.37 43.58 -3.07
CA ASN A 100 17.09 43.26 -3.70
C ASN A 100 17.16 42.10 -4.69
N GLU A 101 18.21 41.98 -5.51
CA GLU A 101 18.34 40.87 -6.47
C GLU A 101 18.45 39.53 -5.76
N ARG A 102 19.22 39.47 -4.66
CA ARG A 102 19.31 38.26 -3.82
C ARG A 102 17.97 37.89 -3.17
N ARG A 103 17.16 38.89 -2.78
CA ARG A 103 15.82 38.64 -2.22
C ARG A 103 14.89 38.00 -3.24
N VAL A 104 14.87 38.52 -4.47
CA VAL A 104 14.04 37.98 -5.55
C VAL A 104 14.48 36.57 -5.91
N GLU A 105 15.79 36.34 -6.08
CA GLU A 105 16.35 35.04 -6.45
C GLU A 105 15.99 33.94 -5.43
N VAL A 106 16.22 34.19 -4.13
CA VAL A 106 15.90 33.21 -3.08
C VAL A 106 14.40 32.93 -3.00
N THR A 107 13.56 33.95 -3.19
CA THR A 107 12.09 33.80 -3.18
C THR A 107 11.62 32.93 -4.34
N GLU A 108 12.08 33.21 -5.57
CA GLU A 108 11.76 32.41 -6.74
C GLU A 108 12.28 30.97 -6.62
N MET A 109 13.47 30.77 -6.05
CA MET A 109 14.01 29.44 -5.78
C MET A 109 13.11 28.65 -4.81
N MET A 110 12.62 29.26 -3.74
CA MET A 110 11.69 28.63 -2.79
C MET A 110 10.36 28.30 -3.47
N PHE A 111 9.84 29.22 -4.29
CA PHE A 111 8.60 29.00 -5.04
C PHE A 111 8.75 27.86 -6.05
N ALA A 112 9.89 27.78 -6.74
CA ALA A 112 10.23 26.68 -7.64
C ALA A 112 10.34 25.33 -6.88
N SER A 113 10.92 25.33 -5.68
CA SER A 113 11.00 24.13 -4.83
C SER A 113 9.62 23.58 -4.46
N VAL A 114 8.69 24.46 -4.06
CA VAL A 114 7.29 24.10 -3.76
C VAL A 114 6.63 23.47 -5.00
N ARG A 115 6.79 24.08 -6.18
CA ARG A 115 6.27 23.52 -7.45
C ARG A 115 6.90 22.16 -7.79
N LYS A 116 8.20 21.97 -7.57
CA LYS A 116 8.92 20.71 -7.82
C LYS A 116 8.41 19.57 -6.93
N SER A 117 8.06 19.87 -5.67
CA SER A 117 7.51 18.88 -4.74
C SER A 117 6.21 18.24 -5.26
N GLU A 118 5.37 19.04 -5.94
CA GLU A 118 4.12 18.56 -6.52
C GLU A 118 4.34 17.56 -7.67
N ASN A 119 5.38 17.75 -8.48
CA ASN A 119 5.74 16.80 -9.52
C ASN A 119 6.29 15.49 -8.94
N SER A 120 7.07 15.56 -7.87
CA SER A 120 7.56 14.36 -7.16
C SER A 120 6.41 13.53 -6.60
N TRP A 121 5.36 14.18 -6.08
CA TRP A 121 4.16 13.52 -5.58
C TRP A 121 3.43 12.75 -6.70
N LYS A 122 3.26 13.34 -7.90
CA LYS A 122 2.61 12.66 -9.03
C LYS A 122 3.31 11.34 -9.40
N LEU A 123 4.64 11.35 -9.39
CA LEU A 123 5.43 10.14 -9.67
C LEU A 123 5.23 9.07 -8.58
N ALA A 124 5.25 9.48 -7.30
CA ALA A 124 5.03 8.55 -6.18
C ALA A 124 3.63 7.90 -6.24
N ILE A 125 2.61 8.67 -6.60
CA ILE A 125 1.23 8.20 -6.76
C ILE A 125 1.09 7.22 -7.92
N ALA A 126 1.66 7.54 -9.08
CA ALA A 126 1.62 6.65 -10.24
C ALA A 126 2.31 5.31 -9.94
N GLU A 127 3.43 5.35 -9.22
CA GLU A 127 4.13 4.12 -8.81
C GLU A 127 3.33 3.32 -7.77
N ASP A 128 2.76 3.97 -6.76
CA ASP A 128 1.88 3.33 -5.77
C ASP A 128 0.67 2.68 -6.44
N TYR A 129 0.03 3.37 -7.40
CA TYR A 129 -1.07 2.82 -8.19
C TYR A 129 -0.64 1.56 -8.95
N ARG A 130 0.49 1.61 -9.67
CA ARG A 130 1.02 0.47 -10.43
C ARG A 130 1.26 -0.76 -9.55
N ILE A 131 1.89 -0.56 -8.40
CA ILE A 131 2.17 -1.62 -7.44
C ILE A 131 0.87 -2.21 -6.90
N ARG A 132 -0.09 -1.36 -6.50
CA ARG A 132 -1.38 -1.79 -5.93
C ARG A 132 -2.25 -2.53 -6.92
N ILE A 133 -2.45 -2.00 -8.12
CA ILE A 133 -3.35 -2.61 -9.11
C ILE A 133 -2.82 -3.97 -9.56
N LYS A 134 -1.49 -4.10 -9.75
CA LYS A 134 -0.84 -5.37 -10.03
C LYS A 134 -1.04 -6.34 -8.87
N SER A 135 -0.74 -5.92 -7.65
CA SER A 135 -0.90 -6.76 -6.46
C SER A 135 -2.37 -7.16 -6.21
N ALA A 136 -3.34 -6.34 -6.63
CA ALA A 136 -4.76 -6.59 -6.44
C ALA A 136 -5.28 -7.74 -7.32
N PHE A 137 -4.81 -7.87 -8.56
CA PHE A 137 -5.20 -8.94 -9.47
C PHE A 137 -4.25 -10.14 -9.44
N GLU A 138 -2.95 -9.87 -9.32
CA GLU A 138 -1.86 -10.85 -9.39
C GLU A 138 -0.88 -10.68 -8.22
N PRO A 139 -1.28 -11.05 -6.97
CA PRO A 139 -0.38 -11.02 -5.82
C PRO A 139 0.90 -11.87 -6.02
N ARG A 140 0.82 -12.88 -6.90
CA ARG A 140 1.92 -13.71 -7.37
C ARG A 140 1.75 -13.98 -8.86
N GLU A 141 2.87 -13.93 -9.59
CA GLU A 141 2.89 -14.23 -11.03
C GLU A 141 2.73 -15.75 -11.28
N ASP A 142 1.94 -16.08 -12.31
CA ASP A 142 1.67 -17.41 -12.86
C ASP A 142 0.97 -18.43 -11.94
N GLU A 143 1.58 -18.77 -10.81
CA GLU A 143 1.04 -19.72 -9.83
C GLU A 143 0.56 -19.01 -8.57
N ILE A 144 -0.70 -19.21 -8.19
CA ILE A 144 -1.23 -18.67 -6.93
C ILE A 144 -0.71 -19.45 -5.71
N TYR A 145 -0.31 -20.71 -5.90
CA TYR A 145 0.34 -21.60 -4.93
C TYR A 145 1.10 -22.70 -5.69
N PRO A 146 2.16 -23.32 -5.16
CA PRO A 146 2.91 -24.34 -5.90
C PRO A 146 2.02 -25.39 -6.59
N ASN A 147 2.14 -25.51 -7.91
CA ASN A 147 1.33 -26.37 -8.79
C ASN A 147 -0.18 -26.03 -8.85
N ILE A 148 -0.57 -24.82 -8.48
CA ILE A 148 -1.94 -24.31 -8.59
C ILE A 148 -1.90 -23.01 -9.38
N SER A 149 -2.38 -23.07 -10.62
CA SER A 149 -2.53 -21.92 -11.51
C SER A 149 -3.99 -21.47 -11.57
N LYS A 150 -4.19 -20.18 -11.75
CA LYS A 150 -5.51 -19.57 -11.91
C LYS A 150 -5.87 -19.49 -13.39
N SER A 151 -7.08 -19.93 -13.75
CA SER A 151 -7.57 -19.75 -15.11
C SER A 151 -7.82 -18.27 -15.39
N ARG A 152 -7.20 -17.74 -16.46
CA ARG A 152 -7.34 -16.33 -16.85
C ARG A 152 -8.75 -15.97 -17.38
N CYS A 153 -9.52 -16.96 -17.83
CA CYS A 153 -10.84 -16.74 -18.44
C CYS A 153 -11.95 -17.63 -17.86
N GLY A 154 -11.67 -18.41 -16.81
CA GLY A 154 -12.57 -19.46 -16.32
C GLY A 154 -14.00 -18.98 -16.01
N HIS A 155 -14.13 -17.76 -15.50
CA HIS A 155 -15.44 -17.17 -15.15
C HIS A 155 -16.29 -16.80 -16.37
N ALA A 156 -15.67 -16.33 -17.46
CA ALA A 156 -16.38 -15.98 -18.69
C ALA A 156 -16.87 -17.21 -19.48
N VAL A 157 -16.32 -18.39 -19.18
CA VAL A 157 -16.72 -19.66 -19.80
C VAL A 157 -17.93 -20.27 -19.09
N ASN A 158 -18.05 -20.08 -17.77
CA ASN A 158 -19.03 -20.79 -16.94
C ASN A 158 -20.39 -20.08 -16.81
N ASP A 159 -20.47 -18.76 -16.99
CA ASP A 159 -21.75 -18.02 -16.96
C ASP A 159 -21.93 -17.22 -18.26
N HIS A 160 -22.66 -17.78 -19.21
CA HIS A 160 -22.85 -17.16 -20.52
C HIS A 160 -23.67 -15.86 -20.49
N ASN A 161 -24.46 -15.59 -19.45
CA ASN A 161 -25.33 -14.42 -19.36
C ASN A 161 -24.72 -13.24 -18.60
N SER A 162 -23.55 -13.45 -18.00
CA SER A 162 -22.79 -12.44 -17.29
C SER A 162 -22.37 -11.27 -18.19
N GLU A 163 -22.19 -10.09 -17.60
CA GLU A 163 -21.66 -8.90 -18.26
C GLU A 163 -20.25 -9.16 -18.79
N ALA A 164 -19.41 -9.87 -18.04
CA ALA A 164 -18.08 -10.27 -18.48
C ALA A 164 -18.13 -11.14 -19.73
N SER A 165 -19.01 -12.14 -19.77
CA SER A 165 -19.20 -13.02 -20.94
C SER A 165 -19.77 -12.27 -22.14
N ARG A 166 -20.68 -11.31 -21.91
CA ARG A 166 -21.19 -10.43 -22.97
C ARG A 166 -20.08 -9.54 -23.54
N PHE A 167 -19.23 -8.98 -22.69
CA PHE A 167 -18.06 -8.20 -23.10
C PHE A 167 -17.09 -9.05 -23.93
N VAL A 168 -16.72 -10.25 -23.47
CA VAL A 168 -15.83 -11.17 -24.21
C VAL A 168 -16.43 -11.52 -25.57
N ARG A 169 -17.73 -11.88 -25.64
CA ARG A 169 -18.40 -12.22 -26.91
C ARG A 169 -18.40 -11.05 -27.90
N LYS A 170 -18.76 -9.84 -27.43
CA LYS A 170 -18.73 -8.62 -28.25
C LYS A 170 -17.32 -8.33 -28.75
N SER A 171 -16.31 -8.47 -27.89
CA SER A 171 -14.90 -8.28 -28.24
C SER A 171 -14.45 -9.28 -29.30
N VAL A 172 -14.76 -10.57 -29.14
CA VAL A 172 -14.43 -11.60 -30.14
C VAL A 172 -15.12 -11.32 -31.48
N GLN A 173 -16.40 -10.97 -31.47
CA GLN A 173 -17.15 -10.64 -32.69
C GLN A 173 -16.55 -9.43 -33.42
N ALA A 174 -16.24 -8.36 -32.69
CA ALA A 174 -15.61 -7.16 -33.24
C ALA A 174 -14.23 -7.47 -33.84
N LEU A 175 -13.44 -8.32 -33.18
CA LEU A 175 -12.12 -8.75 -33.67
C LEU A 175 -12.19 -9.66 -34.89
N ASN A 176 -13.23 -10.48 -35.02
CA ASN A 176 -13.44 -11.32 -36.20
C ASN A 176 -13.77 -10.49 -37.44
N ASN A 177 -14.45 -9.36 -37.26
CA ASN A 177 -14.81 -8.45 -38.34
C ASN A 177 -13.69 -7.50 -38.77
N ALA A 178 -12.59 -7.42 -38.01
CA ALA A 178 -11.49 -6.51 -38.32
C ALA A 178 -10.52 -7.10 -39.36
N PRO A 179 -10.16 -6.34 -40.42
CA PRO A 179 -9.49 -6.88 -41.61
C PRO A 179 -7.99 -7.18 -41.43
N ARG A 180 -7.33 -6.65 -40.38
CA ARG A 180 -5.87 -6.79 -40.15
C ARG A 180 -5.52 -6.99 -38.67
N ARG A 181 -4.43 -7.70 -38.38
CA ARG A 181 -3.95 -7.98 -37.01
C ARG A 181 -3.62 -6.72 -36.20
N ALA A 182 -3.01 -5.71 -36.81
CA ALA A 182 -2.74 -4.43 -36.14
C ALA A 182 -4.03 -3.68 -35.80
N ALA A 183 -5.05 -3.74 -36.68
CA ALA A 183 -6.37 -3.19 -36.42
C ALA A 183 -7.09 -3.94 -35.29
N LYS A 184 -6.93 -5.26 -35.20
CA LYS A 184 -7.45 -6.08 -34.09
C LYS A 184 -6.89 -5.67 -32.73
N THR A 185 -5.58 -5.44 -32.64
CA THR A 185 -4.94 -5.05 -31.37
C THR A 185 -5.43 -3.69 -30.88
N ARG A 186 -5.49 -2.69 -31.77
CA ARG A 186 -6.02 -1.35 -31.46
C ARG A 186 -7.51 -1.38 -31.09
N LEU A 187 -8.29 -2.21 -31.78
CA LEU A 187 -9.71 -2.37 -31.48
C LEU A 187 -9.94 -3.01 -30.11
N LEU A 188 -9.17 -4.05 -29.76
CA LEU A 188 -9.24 -4.66 -28.43
C LEU A 188 -8.86 -3.67 -27.33
N HIS A 189 -7.79 -2.90 -27.54
CA HIS A 189 -7.36 -1.84 -26.63
C HIS A 189 -8.50 -0.83 -26.41
N SER A 190 -9.10 -0.29 -27.48
CA SER A 190 -10.22 0.66 -27.39
C SER A 190 -11.41 0.07 -26.64
N LEU A 191 -11.83 -1.17 -26.94
CA LEU A 191 -12.96 -1.80 -26.27
C LEU A 191 -12.69 -2.03 -24.77
N ALA A 192 -11.49 -2.48 -24.42
CA ALA A 192 -11.07 -2.65 -23.04
C ALA A 192 -11.01 -1.31 -22.30
N TYR A 193 -10.47 -0.29 -22.96
CA TYR A 193 -10.35 1.06 -22.43
C TYR A 193 -11.73 1.68 -22.16
N ASP A 194 -12.62 1.67 -23.14
CA ASP A 194 -13.96 2.24 -23.03
C ASP A 194 -14.76 1.54 -21.92
N LYS A 195 -14.70 0.21 -21.87
CA LYS A 195 -15.42 -0.55 -20.85
C LYS A 195 -14.85 -0.33 -19.45
N LEU A 196 -13.52 -0.27 -19.32
CA LEU A 196 -12.87 0.02 -18.05
C LEU A 196 -13.20 1.43 -17.57
N SER A 197 -13.17 2.42 -18.48
CA SER A 197 -13.53 3.80 -18.18
C SER A 197 -14.97 3.92 -17.68
N GLU A 198 -15.94 3.33 -18.39
CA GLU A 198 -17.35 3.28 -17.98
C GLU A 198 -17.51 2.66 -16.57
N THR A 199 -16.83 1.54 -16.35
CA THR A 199 -16.88 0.81 -15.08
C THR A 199 -16.29 1.64 -13.94
N LEU A 200 -15.12 2.24 -14.13
CA LEU A 200 -14.45 3.05 -13.12
C LEU A 200 -15.21 4.34 -12.81
N TYR A 201 -15.79 4.99 -13.82
CA TYR A 201 -16.58 6.20 -13.62
C TYR A 201 -17.74 5.98 -12.65
N THR A 202 -18.43 4.85 -12.82
CA THR A 202 -19.54 4.42 -11.96
C THR A 202 -19.02 3.94 -10.60
N GLN A 203 -18.06 3.01 -10.58
CA GLN A 203 -17.57 2.37 -9.37
C GLN A 203 -16.96 3.39 -8.38
N LEU A 204 -16.25 4.39 -8.90
CA LEU A 204 -15.59 5.44 -8.12
C LEU A 204 -16.47 6.69 -7.93
N LYS A 205 -17.68 6.74 -8.49
CA LYS A 205 -18.59 7.92 -8.43
C LYS A 205 -17.94 9.22 -8.92
N LEU A 206 -17.25 9.18 -10.05
CA LEU A 206 -16.43 10.30 -10.53
C LEU A 206 -17.24 11.55 -10.94
N ASP A 207 -18.56 11.41 -11.08
CA ASP A 207 -19.51 12.51 -11.29
C ASP A 207 -19.64 13.44 -10.06
N ASN A 208 -19.34 12.95 -8.86
CA ASN A 208 -19.40 13.72 -7.62
C ASN A 208 -17.99 14.04 -7.08
N PRO A 209 -17.57 15.32 -7.06
CA PRO A 209 -16.24 15.73 -6.60
C PRO A 209 -16.11 15.84 -5.07
N GLN A 210 -17.16 15.57 -4.29
CA GLN A 210 -17.12 15.68 -2.83
C GLN A 210 -16.04 14.78 -2.24
N ASN A 211 -15.22 15.36 -1.35
CA ASN A 211 -14.19 14.63 -0.62
C ASN A 211 -14.81 13.57 0.32
N HIS A 212 -14.11 12.45 0.48
CA HIS A 212 -14.48 11.34 1.37
C HIS A 212 -15.82 10.68 1.08
N LEU A 213 -16.32 10.76 -0.16
CA LEU A 213 -17.53 10.06 -0.57
C LEU A 213 -17.26 8.55 -0.67
N PRO A 214 -18.08 7.67 -0.07
CA PRO A 214 -17.89 6.22 -0.20
C PRO A 214 -18.00 5.79 -1.68
N ILE A 215 -17.07 4.97 -2.14
CA ILE A 215 -17.19 4.31 -3.45
C ILE A 215 -18.29 3.25 -3.41
N LEU A 216 -18.66 2.70 -4.57
CA LEU A 216 -19.59 1.57 -4.57
C LEU A 216 -18.91 0.32 -3.99
N SER A 217 -19.69 -0.54 -3.35
CA SER A 217 -19.25 -1.89 -3.03
C SER A 217 -19.09 -2.67 -4.33
N LEU A 218 -17.96 -3.35 -4.49
CA LEU A 218 -17.63 -4.09 -5.69
C LEU A 218 -18.47 -5.36 -5.74
N ALA A 219 -19.40 -5.42 -6.68
CA ALA A 219 -20.17 -6.64 -6.94
C ALA A 219 -19.24 -7.70 -7.54
N TYR A 220 -19.57 -8.99 -7.31
CA TYR A 220 -18.80 -10.10 -7.88
C TYR A 220 -18.74 -10.03 -9.41
N GLU A 221 -19.86 -9.69 -10.07
CA GLU A 221 -19.93 -9.55 -11.53
C GLU A 221 -18.97 -8.48 -12.05
N THR A 222 -18.96 -7.30 -11.42
CA THR A 222 -18.05 -6.21 -11.78
C THR A 222 -16.59 -6.59 -11.52
N TYR A 223 -16.30 -7.31 -10.44
CA TYR A 223 -14.98 -7.85 -10.17
C TYR A 223 -14.49 -8.78 -11.29
N ILE A 224 -15.33 -9.72 -11.72
CA ILE A 224 -15.01 -10.63 -12.83
C ILE A 224 -14.78 -9.86 -14.13
N LEU A 225 -15.60 -8.86 -14.43
CA LEU A 225 -15.38 -7.99 -15.59
C LEU A 225 -14.01 -7.30 -15.53
N LEU A 226 -13.65 -6.70 -14.40
CA LEU A 226 -12.36 -6.02 -14.23
C LEU A 226 -11.18 -6.99 -14.33
N GLN A 227 -11.30 -8.18 -13.73
CA GLN A 227 -10.31 -9.26 -13.86
C GLN A 227 -10.15 -9.71 -15.32
N MET A 228 -11.25 -9.81 -16.07
CA MET A 228 -11.21 -10.13 -17.49
C MET A 228 -10.49 -9.05 -18.31
N ILE A 229 -10.78 -7.77 -18.06
CA ILE A 229 -10.09 -6.67 -18.73
C ILE A 229 -8.59 -6.70 -18.41
N TRP A 230 -8.23 -6.96 -17.14
CA TRP A 230 -6.83 -7.08 -16.72
C TRP A 230 -6.10 -8.19 -17.50
N ASN A 231 -6.71 -9.37 -17.58
CA ASN A 231 -6.16 -10.53 -18.27
C ASN A 231 -6.06 -10.33 -19.80
N LEU A 232 -6.97 -9.54 -20.39
CA LEU A 232 -6.99 -9.27 -21.82
C LEU A 232 -6.02 -8.15 -22.23
N HIS A 233 -5.95 -7.06 -21.45
CA HIS A 233 -5.19 -5.88 -21.81
C HIS A 233 -4.80 -5.00 -20.60
N ARG A 234 -3.97 -5.52 -19.67
CA ARG A 234 -3.53 -4.81 -18.44
C ARG A 234 -3.09 -3.35 -18.61
N GLU A 235 -2.49 -2.98 -19.75
CA GLU A 235 -1.98 -1.62 -19.96
C GLU A 235 -3.08 -0.54 -19.90
N THR A 236 -4.35 -0.90 -20.17
CA THR A 236 -5.47 0.05 -20.09
C THR A 236 -5.68 0.58 -18.67
N PHE A 237 -5.35 -0.20 -17.62
CA PHE A 237 -5.44 0.27 -16.24
C PHE A 237 -4.45 1.41 -15.97
N PHE A 238 -3.24 1.30 -16.49
CA PHE A 238 -2.21 2.34 -16.30
C PHE A 238 -2.55 3.60 -17.11
N GLU A 239 -3.03 3.45 -18.34
CA GLU A 239 -3.41 4.59 -19.19
C GLU A 239 -4.62 5.37 -18.65
N ILE A 240 -5.63 4.66 -18.11
CA ILE A 240 -6.81 5.32 -17.55
C ILE A 240 -6.46 6.10 -16.28
N HIS A 241 -5.58 5.57 -15.43
CA HIS A 241 -5.11 6.30 -14.26
C HIS A 241 -4.55 7.67 -14.65
N ASP A 242 -3.63 7.71 -15.63
CA ASP A 242 -3.02 8.95 -16.08
C ASP A 242 -4.06 9.92 -16.68
N LYS A 243 -5.04 9.40 -17.42
CA LYS A 243 -6.15 10.22 -17.94
C LYS A 243 -7.01 10.81 -16.83
N LEU A 244 -7.43 10.00 -15.85
CA LEU A 244 -8.27 10.46 -14.75
C LEU A 244 -7.57 11.53 -13.91
N PHE A 245 -6.24 11.41 -13.73
CA PHE A 245 -5.43 12.45 -13.10
C PHE A 245 -5.32 13.73 -13.95
N SER A 246 -5.29 13.61 -15.28
CA SER A 246 -5.29 14.78 -16.18
C SER A 246 -6.64 15.50 -16.23
N GLU A 247 -7.73 14.79 -15.96
CA GLU A 247 -9.12 15.29 -16.02
C GLU A 247 -9.66 15.69 -14.62
N LEU A 248 -8.79 15.92 -13.64
CA LEU A 248 -9.09 16.27 -12.23
C LEU A 248 -9.91 17.57 -12.01
N GLY A 249 -10.53 18.14 -13.03
CA GLY A 249 -11.05 19.51 -13.06
C GLY A 249 -11.95 19.93 -11.89
N LYS A 250 -12.62 18.99 -11.20
CA LYS A 250 -13.44 19.29 -10.02
C LYS A 250 -13.04 18.55 -8.74
N MET A 251 -12.28 17.48 -8.82
CA MET A 251 -11.97 16.60 -7.67
C MET A 251 -10.56 16.86 -7.16
N SER A 252 -10.36 16.76 -5.85
CA SER A 252 -8.99 16.83 -5.31
C SER A 252 -8.18 15.61 -5.75
N LYS A 253 -6.89 15.83 -5.99
CA LYS A 253 -5.95 14.76 -6.36
C LYS A 253 -5.85 13.65 -5.30
N TYR A 254 -6.01 14.02 -4.03
CA TYR A 254 -6.03 13.08 -2.90
C TYR A 254 -7.31 12.25 -2.87
N GLU A 255 -8.46 12.86 -3.19
CA GLU A 255 -9.74 12.15 -3.25
C GLU A 255 -9.76 11.11 -4.37
N LEU A 256 -9.23 11.43 -5.55
CA LEU A 256 -9.09 10.44 -6.64
C LEU A 256 -8.20 9.27 -6.19
N GLN A 257 -7.03 9.56 -5.61
CA GLN A 257 -6.13 8.51 -5.11
C GLN A 257 -6.80 7.64 -4.04
N ARG A 258 -7.54 8.25 -3.12
CA ARG A 258 -8.26 7.54 -2.06
C ARG A 258 -9.29 6.57 -2.65
N ARG A 259 -10.12 7.03 -3.60
CA ARG A 259 -11.14 6.21 -4.27
C ARG A 259 -10.50 5.05 -5.04
N MET A 260 -9.42 5.32 -5.78
CA MET A 260 -8.65 4.28 -6.48
C MET A 260 -8.09 3.25 -5.50
N SER A 261 -7.48 3.71 -4.40
CA SER A 261 -6.93 2.84 -3.37
C SER A 261 -7.99 1.96 -2.72
N ALA A 262 -9.16 2.52 -2.42
CA ALA A 262 -10.30 1.77 -1.88
C ALA A 262 -10.80 0.71 -2.87
N LEU A 263 -10.91 1.03 -4.16
CA LEU A 263 -11.31 0.05 -5.18
C LEU A 263 -10.27 -1.08 -5.30
N MET A 264 -8.98 -0.74 -5.34
CA MET A 264 -7.91 -1.74 -5.39
C MET A 264 -7.92 -2.65 -4.16
N HIS A 265 -8.27 -2.11 -2.98
CA HIS A 265 -8.44 -2.91 -1.78
C HIS A 265 -9.61 -3.89 -1.89
N GLN A 266 -10.77 -3.46 -2.39
CA GLN A 266 -11.91 -4.35 -2.64
C GLN A 266 -11.57 -5.45 -3.68
N ILE A 267 -10.88 -5.11 -4.77
CA ILE A 267 -10.38 -6.09 -5.76
C ILE A 267 -9.44 -7.09 -5.07
N THR A 268 -8.51 -6.59 -4.26
CA THR A 268 -7.54 -7.42 -3.51
C THR A 268 -8.27 -8.43 -2.62
N GLN A 269 -9.29 -8.01 -1.85
CA GLN A 269 -10.05 -8.92 -0.98
C GLN A 269 -10.73 -10.04 -1.78
N LYS A 270 -11.34 -9.72 -2.92
CA LYS A 270 -11.99 -10.71 -3.78
C LYS A 270 -10.99 -11.69 -4.38
N THR A 271 -9.89 -11.18 -4.93
CA THR A 271 -8.81 -12.00 -5.48
C THR A 271 -8.26 -12.97 -4.45
N ILE A 272 -8.10 -12.53 -3.21
CA ILE A 272 -7.62 -13.33 -2.10
C ILE A 272 -8.62 -14.44 -1.76
N VAL A 273 -9.89 -14.10 -1.52
CA VAL A 273 -10.90 -15.12 -1.21
C VAL A 273 -10.99 -16.16 -2.34
N GLU A 274 -10.97 -15.71 -3.59
CA GLU A 274 -10.96 -16.59 -4.75
C GLU A 274 -9.73 -17.51 -4.78
N ASN A 275 -8.53 -16.95 -4.60
CA ASN A 275 -7.28 -17.71 -4.57
C ASN A 275 -7.28 -18.74 -3.43
N TRP A 276 -7.74 -18.35 -2.23
CA TRP A 276 -7.86 -19.26 -1.09
C TRP A 276 -8.83 -20.41 -1.37
N ASN A 277 -9.97 -20.14 -2.03
CA ASN A 277 -10.91 -21.18 -2.41
C ASN A 277 -10.27 -22.21 -3.37
N LEU A 278 -9.51 -21.75 -4.36
CA LEU A 278 -8.77 -22.64 -5.27
C LEU A 278 -7.71 -23.47 -4.53
N ILE A 279 -6.91 -22.82 -3.67
CA ILE A 279 -5.86 -23.46 -2.88
C ILE A 279 -6.44 -24.50 -1.92
N SER A 280 -7.44 -24.12 -1.13
CA SER A 280 -8.09 -25.00 -0.16
C SER A 280 -8.78 -26.19 -0.84
N ASN A 281 -9.42 -26.01 -2.00
CA ASN A 281 -9.99 -27.10 -2.78
C ASN A 281 -8.92 -28.09 -3.26
N ALA A 282 -7.83 -27.61 -3.85
CA ALA A 282 -6.74 -28.48 -4.32
C ALA A 282 -6.06 -29.24 -3.17
N LEU A 283 -5.80 -28.54 -2.05
CA LEU A 283 -5.21 -29.16 -0.86
C LEU A 283 -6.16 -30.19 -0.25
N THR A 284 -7.45 -29.93 -0.19
CA THR A 284 -8.42 -30.87 0.39
C THR A 284 -8.65 -32.09 -0.50
N GLN A 285 -8.68 -31.96 -1.83
CA GLN A 285 -8.86 -33.09 -2.74
C GLN A 285 -7.78 -34.17 -2.58
N THR A 286 -6.53 -33.76 -2.35
CA THR A 286 -5.37 -34.65 -2.21
C THR A 286 -5.10 -35.09 -0.77
N SER A 287 -5.78 -34.49 0.21
CA SER A 287 -5.50 -34.66 1.64
C SER A 287 -6.32 -35.72 2.35
N ARG A 288 -5.70 -36.37 3.36
CA ARG A 288 -6.39 -37.24 4.33
C ARG A 288 -7.29 -36.42 5.29
N LYS A 289 -8.30 -37.06 5.90
CA LYS A 289 -9.26 -36.42 6.83
C LYS A 289 -8.62 -35.51 7.89
N PRO A 290 -7.52 -35.90 8.59
CA PRO A 290 -6.90 -35.03 9.60
C PRO A 290 -6.33 -33.73 9.03
N MET A 291 -5.80 -33.77 7.80
CA MET A 291 -5.26 -32.59 7.14
C MET A 291 -6.38 -31.64 6.68
N LYS A 292 -7.51 -32.19 6.19
CA LYS A 292 -8.71 -31.39 5.88
C LYS A 292 -9.20 -30.60 7.09
N ALA A 293 -9.24 -31.23 8.28
CA ALA A 293 -9.63 -30.55 9.52
C ALA A 293 -8.66 -29.42 9.90
N ARG A 294 -7.35 -29.63 9.73
CA ARG A 294 -6.33 -28.58 9.99
C ARG A 294 -6.49 -27.39 9.04
N ILE A 295 -6.71 -27.63 7.75
CA ILE A 295 -6.96 -26.56 6.77
C ILE A 295 -8.16 -25.71 7.19
N LYS A 296 -9.25 -26.36 7.63
CA LYS A 296 -10.44 -25.65 8.12
C LYS A 296 -10.16 -24.80 9.37
N ILE A 297 -9.40 -25.33 10.33
CA ILE A 297 -9.00 -24.55 11.53
C ILE A 297 -8.21 -23.30 11.14
N ILE A 298 -7.27 -23.43 10.19
CA ILE A 298 -6.47 -22.29 9.70
C ILE A 298 -7.36 -21.27 8.99
N GLN A 299 -8.28 -21.75 8.14
CA GLN A 299 -9.26 -20.92 7.45
C GLN A 299 -10.10 -20.10 8.43
N ASP A 300 -10.69 -20.76 9.43
CA ASP A 300 -11.61 -20.12 10.37
C ASP A 300 -10.85 -19.14 11.28
N ARG A 301 -9.66 -19.53 11.75
CA ARG A 301 -8.86 -18.69 12.66
C ARG A 301 -8.39 -17.38 12.03
N PHE A 302 -7.99 -17.42 10.76
CA PHE A 302 -7.51 -16.24 10.04
C PHE A 302 -8.54 -15.67 9.06
N GLN A 303 -9.77 -16.19 9.08
CA GLN A 303 -10.86 -15.76 8.22
C GLN A 303 -10.46 -15.72 6.74
N LEU A 304 -9.76 -16.77 6.26
CA LEU A 304 -9.15 -16.76 4.91
C LEU A 304 -10.17 -16.78 3.76
N ALA A 305 -11.39 -17.22 4.04
CA ALA A 305 -12.50 -17.23 3.09
C ALA A 305 -13.42 -15.99 3.21
N GLN A 306 -13.01 -14.97 3.97
CA GLN A 306 -13.78 -13.75 4.21
C GLN A 306 -13.09 -12.54 3.59
N GLU A 307 -13.88 -11.67 2.94
CA GLU A 307 -13.44 -10.34 2.53
C GLU A 307 -13.34 -9.43 3.77
N PHE A 308 -12.28 -8.62 3.87
CA PHE A 308 -12.06 -7.69 4.98
C PHE A 308 -12.07 -8.35 6.38
N PRO A 309 -11.19 -9.34 6.63
CA PRO A 309 -11.11 -9.94 7.94
C PRO A 309 -10.44 -9.03 8.96
N THR A 310 -10.60 -9.39 10.23
CA THR A 310 -10.02 -8.66 11.36
C THR A 310 -8.49 -8.59 11.28
N THR A 311 -7.96 -7.41 11.60
CA THR A 311 -6.51 -7.15 11.69
C THR A 311 -5.94 -7.61 13.03
N HIS A 312 -4.70 -8.11 13.01
CA HIS A 312 -3.99 -8.66 14.15
C HIS A 312 -2.51 -8.23 14.17
N ASP A 313 -1.88 -8.26 15.34
CA ASP A 313 -0.43 -8.12 15.44
C ASP A 313 0.25 -9.28 14.70
N ALA A 314 1.38 -9.03 14.03
CA ALA A 314 2.14 -10.09 13.34
C ALA A 314 2.48 -11.30 14.24
N PRO A 315 2.80 -11.14 15.54
CA PRO A 315 2.89 -12.23 16.51
C PRO A 315 1.68 -13.18 16.58
N TYR A 316 0.48 -12.72 16.24
CA TYR A 316 -0.75 -13.53 16.29
C TYR A 316 -0.68 -14.75 15.36
N ILE A 317 0.06 -14.68 14.24
CA ILE A 317 0.25 -15.79 13.30
C ILE A 317 0.78 -17.05 14.02
N TYR A 318 1.55 -16.87 15.09
CA TYR A 318 2.27 -17.96 15.77
C TYR A 318 1.44 -18.68 16.83
N THR A 319 0.22 -18.23 17.07
CA THR A 319 -0.69 -18.85 18.05
C THR A 319 -1.41 -20.09 17.48
N VAL A 320 -1.14 -20.46 16.22
CA VAL A 320 -1.71 -21.63 15.53
C VAL A 320 -1.05 -22.90 16.06
N GLY A 321 -1.84 -23.77 16.69
CA GLY A 321 -1.38 -25.09 17.15
C GLY A 321 -0.93 -25.14 18.61
N THR A 322 -0.82 -24.01 19.31
CA THR A 322 -0.57 -23.96 20.75
C THR A 322 -1.90 -23.99 21.52
N LYS A 323 -2.58 -25.14 21.50
CA LYS A 323 -3.40 -25.52 22.66
C LYS A 323 -2.46 -26.31 23.56
N ASP A 324 -2.13 -25.74 24.72
CA ASP A 324 -1.59 -26.44 25.89
C ASP A 324 -0.10 -26.75 26.02
N SER A 325 0.82 -26.12 25.26
CA SER A 325 2.25 -26.20 25.60
C SER A 325 2.86 -24.82 25.82
N ALA A 326 2.81 -24.39 27.08
CA ALA A 326 3.78 -23.47 27.67
C ALA A 326 5.19 -24.13 27.80
N GLU A 327 5.39 -25.30 27.20
CA GLU A 327 6.70 -25.90 27.07
C GLU A 327 7.42 -25.28 25.87
N GLU A 328 8.47 -24.54 26.22
CA GLU A 328 9.66 -24.18 25.48
C GLU A 328 9.92 -25.03 24.21
N SER A 329 9.17 -24.78 23.14
CA SER A 329 9.63 -25.15 21.81
C SER A 329 10.88 -24.32 21.56
N THR A 330 12.04 -24.97 21.62
CA THR A 330 13.36 -24.37 21.36
C THR A 330 13.28 -23.37 20.20
N GLY A 331 13.82 -22.16 20.40
CA GLY A 331 13.55 -21.00 19.54
C GLY A 331 13.77 -21.21 18.02
N GLY A 332 14.49 -22.26 17.61
CA GLY A 332 14.66 -22.65 16.20
C GLY A 332 13.39 -23.16 15.51
N GLU A 333 12.62 -24.06 16.13
CA GLU A 333 11.40 -24.63 15.51
C GLU A 333 10.28 -23.60 15.43
N PHE A 334 10.15 -22.77 16.47
CA PHE A 334 9.22 -21.65 16.50
C PHE A 334 9.50 -20.64 15.37
N MET A 335 10.78 -20.30 15.16
CA MET A 335 11.20 -19.40 14.08
C MET A 335 11.01 -20.00 12.69
N ALA A 336 11.14 -21.32 12.54
CA ALA A 336 10.86 -22.02 11.28
C ALA A 336 9.36 -21.99 10.93
N ILE A 337 8.47 -22.30 11.87
CA ILE A 337 7.01 -22.24 11.67
C ILE A 337 6.58 -20.81 11.35
N ARG A 338 7.12 -19.82 12.09
CA ARG A 338 6.93 -18.40 11.82
C ARG A 338 7.25 -18.05 10.37
N ARG A 339 8.45 -18.43 9.90
CA ARG A 339 8.89 -18.13 8.54
C ARG A 339 7.97 -18.79 7.50
N VAL A 340 7.56 -20.04 7.73
CA VAL A 340 6.70 -20.78 6.79
C VAL A 340 5.31 -20.16 6.67
N LEU A 341 4.63 -19.87 7.78
CA LEU A 341 3.27 -19.30 7.74
C LEU A 341 3.27 -17.85 7.23
N SER A 342 4.23 -17.03 7.64
CA SER A 342 4.35 -15.66 7.12
C SER A 342 4.66 -15.66 5.62
N ASN A 343 5.55 -16.54 5.16
CA ASN A 343 5.82 -16.69 3.73
C ASN A 343 4.58 -17.19 2.98
N PHE A 344 3.88 -18.18 3.53
CA PHE A 344 2.64 -18.69 2.95
C PHE A 344 1.62 -17.56 2.74
N PHE A 345 1.30 -16.80 3.78
CA PHE A 345 0.35 -15.70 3.67
C PHE A 345 0.80 -14.66 2.65
N ARG A 346 2.06 -14.20 2.76
CA ARG A 346 2.61 -13.19 1.85
C ARG A 346 2.60 -13.64 0.39
N MET A 347 2.82 -14.92 0.11
CA MET A 347 2.87 -15.46 -1.25
C MET A 347 1.57 -15.32 -2.02
N TRP A 348 0.42 -15.65 -1.44
CA TRP A 348 -0.84 -15.67 -2.20
C TRP A 348 -1.71 -14.43 -1.99
N MET A 349 -1.51 -13.68 -0.88
CA MET A 349 -2.23 -12.43 -0.61
C MET A 349 -1.46 -11.16 -0.99
N GLY A 350 -0.14 -11.28 -1.20
CA GLY A 350 0.74 -10.16 -1.50
C GLY A 350 1.19 -9.40 -0.23
N SER A 351 2.27 -8.64 -0.37
CA SER A 351 2.89 -7.91 0.75
C SER A 351 2.01 -6.83 1.34
N LEU A 352 1.26 -6.10 0.51
CA LEU A 352 0.40 -5.00 0.95
C LEU A 352 -0.73 -5.49 1.86
N GLU A 353 -1.46 -6.52 1.43
CA GLU A 353 -2.52 -7.08 2.26
C GLU A 353 -1.97 -7.81 3.49
N PHE A 354 -0.83 -8.49 3.36
CA PHE A 354 -0.16 -9.10 4.50
C PHE A 354 0.13 -8.06 5.58
N GLN A 355 0.69 -6.90 5.21
CA GLN A 355 0.98 -5.82 6.15
C GLN A 355 -0.29 -5.20 6.76
N ARG A 356 -1.38 -5.10 5.98
CA ARG A 356 -2.68 -4.66 6.51
C ARG A 356 -3.23 -5.62 7.57
N ARG A 357 -3.22 -6.93 7.28
CA ARG A 357 -3.76 -7.96 8.18
C ARG A 357 -2.88 -8.23 9.40
N PHE A 358 -1.57 -8.21 9.21
CA PHE A 358 -0.56 -8.65 10.18
C PHE A 358 0.55 -7.61 10.33
N ARG A 359 0.25 -6.52 11.04
CA ARG A 359 1.20 -5.40 11.20
C ARG A 359 2.24 -5.72 12.26
N ASP A 360 3.48 -5.27 12.06
CA ASP A 360 4.54 -5.41 13.05
C ASP A 360 4.35 -4.38 14.19
N PRO A 361 4.17 -4.81 15.45
CA PRO A 361 4.04 -3.89 16.58
C PRO A 361 5.23 -2.95 16.77
N LEU A 362 6.40 -3.26 16.20
CA LEU A 362 7.58 -2.40 16.28
C LEU A 362 7.43 -1.12 15.44
N GLU A 363 6.55 -1.10 14.44
CA GLU A 363 6.35 0.09 13.59
C GLU A 363 5.67 1.22 14.37
N ILE A 364 4.55 0.94 15.04
CA ILE A 364 3.71 1.95 15.70
C ILE A 364 3.32 1.54 17.13
N GLY A 365 3.20 0.25 17.38
CA GLY A 365 2.71 -0.34 18.62
C GLY A 365 1.77 -1.52 18.35
N PRO A 366 1.45 -2.31 19.39
CA PRO A 366 0.47 -3.38 19.26
C PRO A 366 -0.93 -2.81 19.05
N LYS A 367 -1.84 -3.61 18.48
CA LYS A 367 -3.24 -3.20 18.31
C LYS A 367 -3.83 -2.78 19.66
N PRO A 368 -4.45 -1.59 19.77
CA PRO A 368 -5.14 -1.20 20.99
C PRO A 368 -6.26 -2.18 21.33
N THR A 369 -6.41 -2.51 22.61
CA THR A 369 -7.45 -3.42 23.14
C THR A 369 -8.79 -2.73 23.40
N ILE A 370 -8.99 -1.54 22.83
CA ILE A 370 -10.18 -0.73 23.08
C ILE A 370 -11.44 -1.42 22.55
N GLN A 371 -12.52 -1.36 23.32
CA GLN A 371 -13.83 -1.86 22.89
C GLN A 371 -14.66 -0.68 22.36
N LEU A 372 -14.87 -0.66 21.05
CA LEU A 372 -15.83 0.24 20.43
C LEU A 372 -17.25 -0.30 20.62
N SER A 373 -18.25 0.59 20.63
CA SER A 373 -19.66 0.16 20.55
C SER A 373 -19.91 -0.60 19.23
N ALA A 374 -20.97 -1.40 19.18
CA ALA A 374 -21.32 -2.15 17.97
C ALA A 374 -21.55 -1.23 16.76
N GLU A 375 -22.20 -0.08 16.98
CA GLU A 375 -22.43 0.93 15.95
C GLU A 375 -21.13 1.52 15.40
N LEU A 376 -20.21 1.94 16.29
CA LEU A 376 -18.92 2.49 15.89
C LEU A 376 -18.04 1.44 15.19
N SER A 377 -18.12 0.19 15.63
CA SER A 377 -17.42 -0.93 14.98
C SER A 377 -17.91 -1.16 13.55
N GLU A 378 -19.22 -1.09 13.32
CA GLU A 378 -19.79 -1.27 11.99
C GLU A 378 -19.45 -0.09 11.08
N ARG A 379 -19.56 1.15 11.57
CA ARG A 379 -19.12 2.34 10.80
C ARG A 379 -17.66 2.26 10.39
N LEU A 380 -16.78 1.80 11.28
CA LEU A 380 -15.36 1.62 10.96
C LEU A 380 -15.15 0.53 9.90
N ARG A 381 -15.92 -0.57 9.97
CA ARG A 381 -15.89 -1.62 8.94
C ARG A 381 -16.37 -1.07 7.59
N GLU A 382 -17.47 -0.35 7.56
CA GLU A 382 -17.98 0.28 6.33
C GLU A 382 -16.96 1.27 5.74
N ALA A 383 -16.28 2.06 6.58
CA ALA A 383 -15.24 2.99 6.16
C ALA A 383 -13.99 2.27 5.61
N GLU A 384 -13.60 1.13 6.17
CA GLU A 384 -12.53 0.30 5.61
C GLU A 384 -12.90 -0.16 4.19
N VAL A 385 -14.11 -0.68 4.02
CA VAL A 385 -14.56 -1.25 2.73
C VAL A 385 -14.78 -0.17 1.67
N LEU A 386 -15.48 0.92 2.01
CA LEU A 386 -16.00 1.88 1.04
C LEU A 386 -15.16 3.16 0.96
N ASN A 387 -14.36 3.46 1.99
CA ASN A 387 -13.55 4.68 2.04
C ASN A 387 -12.05 4.41 1.97
N GLY A 388 -11.63 3.16 2.23
CA GLY A 388 -10.21 2.78 2.31
C GLY A 388 -9.55 3.20 3.62
N ALA A 389 -10.32 3.29 4.71
CA ALA A 389 -9.77 3.59 6.03
C ALA A 389 -8.95 2.41 6.57
N ASP A 390 -7.78 2.67 7.12
CA ASP A 390 -6.97 1.67 7.81
C ASP A 390 -7.44 1.56 9.26
N THR A 391 -8.13 0.46 9.56
CA THR A 391 -8.70 0.23 10.88
C THR A 391 -7.65 0.28 11.99
N TRP A 392 -6.43 -0.19 11.74
CA TRP A 392 -5.34 -0.16 12.71
C TRP A 392 -4.96 1.26 13.10
N ASN A 393 -4.80 2.12 12.09
CA ASN A 393 -4.49 3.53 12.29
C ASN A 393 -5.60 4.22 13.08
N VAL A 394 -6.86 4.01 12.68
CA VAL A 394 -8.03 4.59 13.35
C VAL A 394 -8.13 4.13 14.81
N TYR A 395 -7.91 2.84 15.09
CA TYR A 395 -7.88 2.32 16.47
C TYR A 395 -6.85 3.02 17.35
N HIS A 396 -5.62 3.23 16.85
CA HIS A 396 -4.60 3.95 17.59
C HIS A 396 -4.98 5.39 17.85
N TRP A 397 -5.54 6.09 16.86
CA TRP A 397 -5.98 7.47 17.03
C TRP A 397 -7.08 7.60 18.08
N ILE A 398 -8.10 6.74 18.02
CA ILE A 398 -9.18 6.71 19.01
C ILE A 398 -8.60 6.47 20.42
N ASN A 399 -7.68 5.50 20.55
CA ASN A 399 -7.03 5.18 21.81
C ASN A 399 -6.19 6.35 22.35
N CYS A 400 -5.31 6.91 21.51
CA CYS A 400 -4.39 7.97 21.90
C CYS A 400 -5.13 9.26 22.26
N LEU A 401 -6.25 9.54 21.59
CA LEU A 401 -7.08 10.70 21.88
C LEU A 401 -8.11 10.46 23.01
N GLY A 402 -8.25 9.23 23.52
CA GLY A 402 -9.27 8.90 24.52
C GLY A 402 -10.71 9.07 24.02
N LEU A 403 -10.93 9.06 22.71
CA LEU A 403 -12.23 9.31 22.08
C LEU A 403 -13.24 8.22 22.47
N GLY A 404 -14.40 8.62 22.99
CA GLY A 404 -15.45 7.71 23.44
C GLY A 404 -15.12 6.87 24.69
N GLN A 405 -13.90 7.00 25.23
CA GLN A 405 -13.44 6.24 26.40
C GLN A 405 -13.40 7.10 27.66
N VAL A 406 -13.05 8.37 27.50
CA VAL A 406 -12.87 9.30 28.60
C VAL A 406 -14.09 10.21 28.74
N LYS A 407 -14.59 10.36 29.98
CA LYS A 407 -15.72 11.26 30.27
C LYS A 407 -15.29 12.71 30.41
N GLN A 408 -14.13 12.96 31.03
CA GLN A 408 -13.55 14.28 31.16
C GLN A 408 -12.08 14.25 30.73
N LEU A 409 -11.66 15.16 29.86
CA LEU A 409 -10.29 15.19 29.33
C LEU A 409 -9.19 15.18 30.41
N ASN A 410 -9.49 15.75 31.58
CA ASN A 410 -8.59 15.78 32.74
C ASN A 410 -8.35 14.40 33.40
N ASP A 411 -9.11 13.38 33.01
CA ASP A 411 -8.90 12.00 33.45
C ASP A 411 -7.72 11.34 32.72
N LEU A 412 -7.24 11.91 31.61
CA LEU A 412 -6.07 11.42 30.88
C LEU A 412 -4.79 11.62 31.71
N ARG A 413 -4.11 10.53 32.04
CA ARG A 413 -2.88 10.59 32.85
C ARG A 413 -1.71 11.12 32.02
N ARG A 414 -0.84 11.92 32.65
CA ARG A 414 0.34 12.51 32.00
C ARG A 414 1.25 11.49 31.27
N PRO A 415 1.59 10.32 31.85
CA PRO A 415 2.40 9.32 31.13
C PRO A 415 1.70 8.79 29.86
N ASP A 416 0.38 8.62 29.92
CA ASP A 416 -0.43 8.14 28.80
C ASP A 416 -0.42 9.17 27.66
N ILE A 417 -0.47 10.47 27.99
CA ILE A 417 -0.37 11.59 27.02
C ILE A 417 0.98 11.57 26.29
N VAL A 418 2.10 11.39 27.00
CA VAL A 418 3.44 11.31 26.38
C VAL A 418 3.50 10.14 25.40
N SER A 419 3.07 8.95 25.84
CA SER A 419 3.04 7.77 24.97
C SER A 419 2.13 7.94 23.75
N SER A 420 1.00 8.65 23.92
CA SER A 420 0.04 8.93 22.87
C SER A 420 0.62 9.85 21.80
N VAL A 421 1.32 10.91 22.19
CA VAL A 421 2.01 11.80 21.25
C VAL A 421 3.11 11.06 20.49
N ASP A 422 3.84 10.15 21.13
CA ASP A 422 4.88 9.33 20.47
C ASP A 422 4.28 8.34 19.45
N VAL A 423 3.17 7.69 19.78
CA VAL A 423 2.45 6.78 18.87
C VAL A 423 1.87 7.56 17.68
N ILE A 424 1.17 8.66 17.93
CA ILE A 424 0.61 9.52 16.87
C ILE A 424 1.74 10.07 15.99
N SER A 425 2.85 10.51 16.58
CA SER A 425 4.00 10.99 15.81
C SER A 425 4.55 9.90 14.89
N ARG A 426 4.67 8.65 15.35
CA ARG A 426 5.09 7.53 14.48
C ARG A 426 4.07 7.22 13.38
N LEU A 427 2.77 7.28 13.69
CA LEU A 427 1.70 7.11 12.69
C LEU A 427 1.81 8.14 11.58
N MET A 428 1.94 9.42 11.94
CA MET A 428 2.09 10.52 10.98
C MET A 428 3.32 10.37 10.08
N GLU A 429 4.32 9.62 10.53
CA GLU A 429 5.55 9.39 9.80
C GLU A 429 5.49 8.21 8.82
N LEU A 430 4.35 7.49 8.75
CA LEU A 430 4.11 6.43 7.78
C LEU A 430 4.23 6.95 6.34
N PRO A 431 4.78 6.12 5.41
CA PRO A 431 4.90 6.50 3.99
C PRO A 431 3.58 6.96 3.36
N THR A 432 2.46 6.32 3.73
CA THR A 432 1.12 6.68 3.24
C THR A 432 0.80 8.15 3.47
N TYR A 433 1.02 8.67 4.69
CA TYR A 433 0.70 10.07 4.99
C TYR A 433 1.76 11.06 4.53
N LYS A 434 3.02 10.65 4.46
CA LYS A 434 4.10 11.52 4.00
C LYS A 434 4.13 11.72 2.49
N GLN A 435 3.82 10.68 1.73
CA GLN A 435 4.14 10.63 0.31
C GLN A 435 2.90 10.51 -0.59
N LEU A 436 1.79 9.98 -0.07
CA LEU A 436 0.62 9.65 -0.90
C LEU A 436 -0.59 10.54 -0.56
N ILE A 437 -1.20 10.33 0.61
CA ILE A 437 -2.39 11.07 1.05
C ILE A 437 -2.12 11.63 2.44
N PRO A 438 -1.91 12.94 2.60
CA PRO A 438 -1.61 13.53 3.89
C PRO A 438 -2.76 13.33 4.88
N TRP A 439 -2.44 13.26 6.18
CA TRP A 439 -3.40 12.94 7.24
C TRP A 439 -4.70 13.75 7.15
N HIS A 440 -4.60 15.06 6.91
CA HIS A 440 -5.74 15.97 6.81
C HIS A 440 -6.73 15.64 5.67
N GLU A 441 -6.28 14.95 4.61
CA GLU A 441 -7.10 14.49 3.47
C GLU A 441 -7.28 12.96 3.50
N SER A 442 -6.89 12.30 4.59
CA SER A 442 -6.95 10.83 4.71
C SER A 442 -8.36 10.32 5.03
N ALA A 443 -8.67 9.10 4.59
CA ALA A 443 -9.90 8.40 4.97
C ALA A 443 -9.98 8.15 6.49
N ASP A 444 -8.82 7.96 7.13
CA ASP A 444 -8.71 7.64 8.55
C ASP A 444 -9.18 8.82 9.42
N ARG A 445 -8.68 10.03 9.15
CA ARG A 445 -9.14 11.25 9.83
C ARG A 445 -10.62 11.50 9.59
N ALA A 446 -11.08 11.37 8.35
CA ALA A 446 -12.48 11.57 8.00
C ALA A 446 -13.40 10.57 8.74
N CYS A 447 -12.98 9.31 8.86
CA CYS A 447 -13.70 8.28 9.61
C CYS A 447 -13.83 8.67 11.09
N ILE A 448 -12.75 9.11 11.73
CA ILE A 448 -12.77 9.55 13.13
C ILE A 448 -13.72 10.73 13.33
N ILE A 449 -13.66 11.73 12.45
CA ILE A 449 -14.55 12.90 12.50
C ILE A 449 -16.02 12.50 12.30
N GLN A 450 -16.30 11.55 11.40
CA GLN A 450 -17.65 11.05 11.20
C GLN A 450 -18.18 10.28 12.42
N MET A 451 -17.29 9.58 13.14
CA MET A 451 -17.64 8.81 14.35
C MET A 451 -17.85 9.70 15.57
N PHE A 452 -17.06 10.78 15.72
CA PHE A 452 -17.00 11.57 16.97
C PHE A 452 -17.28 13.06 16.82
N THR A 453 -17.55 13.57 15.62
CA THR A 453 -17.59 15.01 15.24
C THR A 453 -16.22 15.68 15.19
N GLU A 454 -16.10 16.74 14.38
CA GLU A 454 -14.86 17.51 14.25
C GLU A 454 -14.52 18.28 15.53
N GLU A 455 -15.53 18.83 16.21
CA GLU A 455 -15.37 19.58 17.46
C GLU A 455 -14.75 18.69 18.56
N THR A 456 -15.32 17.52 18.80
CA THR A 456 -14.80 16.59 19.83
C THR A 456 -13.39 16.10 19.47
N TYR A 457 -13.15 15.80 18.19
CA TYR A 457 -11.82 15.42 17.71
C TYR A 457 -10.78 16.51 18.00
N LEU A 458 -11.09 17.76 17.62
CA LEU A 458 -10.18 18.89 17.81
C LEU A 458 -9.96 19.23 19.28
N ASP A 459 -10.99 19.16 20.11
CA ASP A 459 -10.87 19.38 21.56
C ASP A 459 -9.91 18.40 22.21
N HIS A 460 -10.04 17.10 21.88
CA HIS A 460 -9.16 16.06 22.40
C HIS A 460 -7.72 16.23 21.90
N LEU A 461 -7.53 16.50 20.60
CA LEU A 461 -6.21 16.75 20.02
C LEU A 461 -5.53 17.98 20.65
N HIS A 462 -6.26 19.09 20.77
CA HIS A 462 -5.74 20.32 21.33
C HIS A 462 -5.41 20.18 22.82
N TYR A 463 -6.22 19.44 23.57
CA TYR A 463 -5.96 19.12 24.96
C TYR A 463 -4.64 18.36 25.12
N ILE A 464 -4.49 17.23 24.40
CA ILE A 464 -3.27 16.41 24.45
C ILE A 464 -2.04 17.22 24.06
N CYS A 465 -2.10 17.99 22.98
CA CYS A 465 -1.00 18.84 22.55
C CYS A 465 -0.64 19.92 23.58
N ARG A 466 -1.64 20.55 24.23
CA ARG A 466 -1.40 21.56 25.27
C ARG A 466 -0.75 20.94 26.50
N THR A 467 -1.30 19.84 27.02
CA THR A 467 -0.78 19.16 28.19
C THR A 467 0.61 18.58 27.95
N PHE A 468 0.89 18.06 26.75
CA PHE A 468 2.23 17.62 26.36
C PHE A 468 3.25 18.77 26.37
N LYS A 469 2.88 19.95 25.83
CA LYS A 469 3.69 21.17 25.88
C LYS A 469 4.03 21.55 27.34
N GLU A 470 3.05 21.48 28.24
CA GLU A 470 3.22 21.78 29.66
C GLU A 470 4.16 20.79 30.37
N ILE A 471 4.01 19.48 30.11
CA ILE A 471 4.91 18.44 30.66
C ILE A 471 6.36 18.72 30.24
N ARG A 472 6.58 19.09 28.98
CA ARG A 472 7.92 19.39 28.44
C ARG A 472 8.49 20.71 28.91
N LYS A 473 7.67 21.75 29.13
CA LYS A 473 8.12 23.05 29.64
C LYS A 473 8.81 22.98 31.00
N GLY A 474 8.51 21.95 31.80
CA GLY A 474 9.26 21.66 33.03
C GLY A 474 10.74 21.30 32.82
N HIS A 475 11.20 21.18 31.57
CA HIS A 475 12.51 20.63 31.19
C HIS A 475 13.30 21.50 30.16
N SER A 476 12.86 22.72 29.80
CA SER A 476 13.51 23.50 28.71
C SER A 476 14.40 24.66 29.18
N GLU A 477 15.67 24.62 28.77
CA GLU A 477 16.59 25.77 28.69
C GLU A 477 16.14 26.80 27.62
N GLY A 478 16.69 28.02 27.68
CA GLY A 478 16.20 29.22 26.97
C GLY A 478 15.96 29.10 25.46
N ASP A 479 14.97 29.86 24.97
CA ASP A 479 14.40 29.78 23.62
C ASP A 479 15.22 30.46 22.49
N ASP A 480 16.39 31.04 22.79
CA ASP A 480 17.15 31.85 21.83
C ASP A 480 17.68 31.08 20.62
N TRP A 481 17.89 29.76 20.74
CA TRP A 481 18.38 28.92 19.64
C TRP A 481 17.37 28.80 18.49
N LYS A 482 16.07 28.96 18.77
CA LYS A 482 14.99 28.85 17.75
C LYS A 482 15.14 29.88 16.63
N ARG A 483 15.77 31.03 16.90
CA ARG A 483 15.94 32.09 15.90
C ARG A 483 16.76 31.64 14.70
N LYS A 484 17.83 30.87 14.95
CA LYS A 484 18.77 30.38 13.92
C LYS A 484 18.45 28.97 13.45
N ALA A 485 17.51 28.30 14.09
CA ALA A 485 17.13 26.93 13.79
C ALA A 485 16.23 26.84 12.55
N THR A 486 16.34 25.74 11.81
CA THR A 486 15.37 25.40 10.76
C THR A 486 14.04 24.97 11.36
N VAL A 487 12.95 25.02 10.57
CA VAL A 487 11.65 24.53 11.06
C VAL A 487 11.72 23.06 11.45
N SER A 488 12.41 22.22 10.68
CA SER A 488 12.62 20.81 11.03
C SER A 488 13.32 20.64 12.39
N GLN A 489 14.34 21.46 12.69
CA GLN A 489 15.00 21.46 13.99
C GLN A 489 14.06 21.89 15.12
N ILE A 490 13.26 22.94 14.91
CA ILE A 490 12.28 23.41 15.91
C ILE A 490 11.24 22.32 16.19
N LEU A 491 10.62 21.77 15.14
CA LEU A 491 9.59 20.75 15.24
C LEU A 491 10.09 19.42 15.82
N ARG A 492 11.38 19.10 15.69
CA ARG A 492 12.00 17.96 16.38
C ARG A 492 11.86 18.05 17.90
N PHE A 493 11.83 19.27 18.44
CA PHE A 493 11.65 19.51 19.87
C PHE A 493 10.23 19.97 20.24
N GLN A 494 9.32 20.12 19.27
CA GLN A 494 7.93 20.53 19.45
C GLN A 494 6.98 19.57 18.72
N ALA A 495 6.84 18.36 19.26
CA ALA A 495 5.99 17.34 18.67
C ALA A 495 4.52 17.78 18.63
N GLU A 496 4.06 18.52 19.64
CA GLU A 496 2.71 19.08 19.71
C GLU A 496 2.39 20.04 18.56
N ASP A 497 3.35 20.89 18.20
CA ASP A 497 3.17 21.86 17.12
C ASP A 497 3.27 21.13 15.76
N LYS A 498 4.14 20.12 15.66
CA LYS A 498 4.20 19.25 14.48
C LYS A 498 2.88 18.50 14.24
N LEU A 499 2.25 17.98 15.29
CA LEU A 499 0.96 17.28 15.17
C LEU A 499 -0.15 18.23 14.69
N LYS A 500 -0.27 19.42 15.31
CA LYS A 500 -1.24 20.44 14.88
C LYS A 500 -1.00 20.89 13.44
N MET A 501 0.27 21.09 13.06
CA MET A 501 0.68 21.47 11.71
C MET A 501 0.20 20.44 10.67
N LEU A 502 0.45 19.16 10.92
CA LEU A 502 0.03 18.08 10.02
C LEU A 502 -1.49 17.92 9.97
N ASP A 503 -2.20 18.15 11.08
CA ASP A 503 -3.68 18.09 11.12
C ASP A 503 -4.34 19.17 10.26
N VAL A 504 -3.79 20.39 10.25
CA VAL A 504 -4.30 21.47 9.38
C VAL A 504 -3.81 21.35 7.93
N GLY A 505 -2.98 20.35 7.63
CA GLY A 505 -2.50 20.06 6.29
C GLY A 505 -1.30 20.88 5.83
N LEU A 506 -0.43 21.25 6.77
CA LEU A 506 0.86 21.85 6.49
C LEU A 506 1.96 20.81 6.69
N ASP A 507 3.02 20.89 5.89
CA ASP A 507 4.19 20.02 6.01
C ASP A 507 5.46 20.81 6.36
N VAL A 508 6.49 20.08 6.81
CA VAL A 508 7.76 20.68 7.27
C VAL A 508 8.44 21.47 6.16
N LYS A 509 8.47 20.95 4.92
CA LYS A 509 9.17 21.61 3.81
C LYS A 509 8.48 22.91 3.43
N LEU A 510 7.15 22.90 3.39
CA LEU A 510 6.36 24.10 3.14
C LEU A 510 6.63 25.17 4.21
N MET A 511 6.61 24.78 5.50
CA MET A 511 6.92 25.70 6.59
C MET A 511 8.37 26.22 6.53
N GLU A 512 9.35 25.39 6.13
CA GLU A 512 10.73 25.82 5.88
C GLU A 512 10.81 26.86 4.75
N SER A 513 10.11 26.64 3.63
CA SER A 513 10.03 27.60 2.55
C SER A 513 9.41 28.92 3.01
N ILE A 514 8.32 28.88 3.79
CA ILE A 514 7.71 30.08 4.38
C ILE A 514 8.73 30.83 5.24
N LYS A 515 9.43 30.12 6.15
CA LYS A 515 10.44 30.73 7.03
C LYS A 515 11.53 31.42 6.24
N ILE A 516 12.10 30.75 5.24
CA ILE A 516 13.19 31.30 4.43
C ILE A 516 12.71 32.51 3.62
N THR A 517 11.51 32.43 3.01
CA THR A 517 10.93 33.57 2.30
C THR A 517 10.74 34.77 3.23
N MET A 518 10.25 34.57 4.45
CA MET A 518 10.07 35.65 5.43
C MET A 518 11.39 36.21 5.98
N ASP A 519 12.42 35.38 6.11
CA ASP A 519 13.74 35.81 6.59
C ASP A 519 14.46 36.69 5.56
N TYR A 520 14.23 36.46 4.27
CA TYR A 520 14.79 37.27 3.19
C TYR A 520 13.91 38.48 2.79
N ASN A 521 12.61 38.48 3.14
CA ASN A 521 11.67 39.56 2.79
C ASN A 521 11.01 40.19 4.03
N PRO A 522 11.63 41.23 4.63
CA PRO A 522 11.11 41.85 5.86
C PRO A 522 9.72 42.48 5.71
N GLU A 523 9.35 42.93 4.51
CA GLU A 523 8.02 43.50 4.22
C GLU A 523 6.91 42.44 4.34
N LEU A 524 7.14 41.25 3.77
CA LEU A 524 6.21 40.11 3.89
C LEU A 524 6.10 39.61 5.34
N ARG A 525 7.13 39.83 6.15
CA ARG A 525 7.11 39.49 7.59
C ARG A 525 6.18 40.42 8.38
N GLN A 526 5.94 41.65 7.91
CA GLN A 526 5.09 42.63 8.57
C GLN A 526 3.63 42.58 8.08
N ASP A 527 3.41 42.14 6.84
CA ASP A 527 2.08 42.00 6.24
C ASP A 527 1.78 40.55 5.83
N TRP A 528 1.07 39.84 6.70
CA TRP A 528 0.63 38.46 6.46
C TRP A 528 -0.34 38.34 5.28
N GLN A 529 -1.16 39.36 5.03
CA GLN A 529 -2.11 39.31 3.93
C GLN A 529 -1.38 39.39 2.59
N LEU A 530 -0.43 40.33 2.47
CA LEU A 530 0.46 40.42 1.32
C LEU A 530 1.26 39.13 1.13
N PHE A 531 1.78 38.54 2.21
CA PHE A 531 2.46 37.24 2.14
C PHE A 531 1.57 36.15 1.54
N PHE A 532 0.36 35.95 2.08
CA PHE A 532 -0.54 34.89 1.61
C PHE A 532 -1.04 35.12 0.19
N ASP A 533 -1.14 36.37 -0.25
CA ASP A 533 -1.56 36.71 -1.62
C ASP A 533 -0.41 36.51 -2.63
N THR A 534 0.85 36.60 -2.19
CA THR A 534 2.04 36.44 -3.04
C THR A 534 2.57 35.01 -3.08
N PHE A 535 2.37 34.21 -2.03
CA PHE A 535 2.92 32.86 -1.92
C PHE A 535 2.23 31.88 -2.90
N PRO A 536 2.95 30.95 -3.55
CA PRO A 536 2.38 30.06 -4.57
C PRO A 536 1.27 29.12 -4.08
N SER A 537 1.23 28.84 -2.78
CA SER A 537 0.26 27.91 -2.18
C SER A 537 -1.02 28.62 -1.77
N LYS A 538 -2.17 28.06 -2.14
CA LYS A 538 -3.49 28.57 -1.72
C LYS A 538 -3.84 28.04 -0.34
N PHE A 539 -3.47 28.79 0.70
CA PHE A 539 -3.75 28.42 2.08
C PHE A 539 -5.21 28.62 2.47
N LYS A 540 -5.81 27.59 3.08
CA LYS A 540 -7.13 27.63 3.73
C LYS A 540 -7.09 28.49 5.01
N PRO A 541 -8.22 29.03 5.50
CA PRO A 541 -8.24 29.88 6.70
C PRO A 541 -7.57 29.26 7.94
N ALA A 542 -7.81 27.99 8.23
CA ALA A 542 -7.18 27.28 9.35
C ALA A 542 -5.65 27.19 9.20
N GLN A 543 -5.15 26.99 7.98
CA GLN A 543 -3.71 26.97 7.69
C GLN A 543 -3.09 28.33 7.90
N ARG A 544 -3.73 29.41 7.40
CA ARG A 544 -3.27 30.79 7.61
C ARG A 544 -3.18 31.11 9.11
N SER A 545 -4.21 30.77 9.87
CA SER A 545 -4.26 30.98 11.32
C SER A 545 -3.13 30.23 12.05
N PHE A 546 -2.88 28.97 11.69
CA PHE A 546 -1.77 28.20 12.25
C PHE A 546 -0.41 28.81 11.91
N ILE A 547 -0.15 29.15 10.64
CA ILE A 547 1.11 29.74 10.17
C ILE A 547 1.39 31.02 10.96
N THR A 548 0.45 31.96 10.97
CA THR A 548 0.60 33.24 11.67
C THR A 548 0.89 33.04 13.16
N SER A 549 0.16 32.14 13.83
CA SER A 549 0.34 31.88 15.26
C SER A 549 1.69 31.22 15.54
N TRP A 550 2.06 30.21 14.77
CA TRP A 550 3.30 29.44 14.96
C TRP A 550 4.55 30.31 14.76
N PHE A 551 4.56 31.15 13.72
CA PHE A 551 5.67 32.09 13.48
C PHE A 551 5.71 33.22 14.50
N THR A 552 4.57 33.59 15.09
CA THR A 552 4.53 34.58 16.18
C THR A 552 5.11 34.00 17.48
N GLU A 553 4.77 32.75 17.81
CA GLU A 553 5.29 32.05 18.99
C GLU A 553 6.76 31.67 18.88
N ASN A 554 7.22 31.30 17.67
CA ASN A 554 8.59 30.83 17.42
C ASN A 554 9.46 31.90 16.73
N LYS A 555 9.12 33.18 16.92
CA LYS A 555 9.73 34.30 16.19
C LYS A 555 11.27 34.22 16.16
N PRO A 556 11.87 34.32 14.96
CA PRO A 556 13.15 35.00 14.81
C PRO A 556 12.87 36.50 14.97
N VAL A 557 13.31 37.11 16.08
CA VAL A 557 13.43 38.59 16.13
C VAL A 557 14.48 39.01 15.12
#